data_AF-A0AAJ1TXN4-F1
#
_entry.id   AF-A0AAJ1TXN4-F1
#
_cell.length_a   1.000
_cell.length_b   1.000
_cell.length_c   1.000
_cell.angle_alpha   90.00
_cell.angle_beta   90.00
_cell.angle_gamma   90.00
#
_symmetry.space_group_name_H-M   'P 1'
#
loop_
_entity.id
_entity.type
_entity.pdbx_description
1 polymer ?
#
loop_
_entity_poly.entity_id
_entity_poly.type
_entity_poly.pdbx_seq_one_letter_code
_entity_poly.pdbx_strand_id
1 'polypeptide(L)'
;MPESFRHRFGGFHEADAVRRPNPDGSPGAIVGCSARVHPTAYLDARATVWPGAVIGADVIVNDEACLGEAVIGDGARIRSGAVVGFCAGIGEKAEIEARVRIGDRARIGDGATVRNDADIGTGATIGSSAYIGVDARIGVRARIGSRAFIGDGTTIGWQAMIGSDVRIGDHFRIDHRVRIGATDWFLVVGPWGKGSSWATAVQSKAGLHWWIGAGAGRFDTPTLKALLARDHGGTDHEADCLHVIRMVEDHPGRIRHAARGAVKAPNGMPGT
;
A
#
# COMPACT_ATOMS: atom_id res chain seq x y z
N MET A 1 9.14 -29.00 -30.23
CA MET A 1 9.00 -28.27 -28.95
C MET A 1 10.33 -27.60 -28.68
N PRO A 2 10.38 -26.39 -28.06
CA PRO A 2 11.66 -25.80 -27.67
C PRO A 2 12.41 -26.78 -26.76
N GLU A 3 13.72 -26.92 -27.01
CA GLU A 3 14.56 -27.82 -26.22
C GLU A 3 14.66 -27.33 -24.78
N SER A 4 14.34 -28.20 -23.84
CA SER A 4 14.46 -27.90 -22.41
C SER A 4 15.90 -28.06 -21.95
N PHE A 5 16.34 -27.22 -21.02
CA PHE A 5 17.66 -27.30 -20.41
C PHE A 5 17.56 -27.12 -18.90
N ARG A 6 18.60 -27.55 -18.18
CA ARG A 6 18.68 -27.35 -16.73
C ARG A 6 19.05 -25.90 -16.43
N HIS A 7 18.24 -25.22 -15.63
CA HIS A 7 18.49 -23.84 -15.23
C HIS A 7 18.45 -23.68 -13.71
N ARG A 8 19.30 -22.79 -13.19
CA ARG A 8 19.38 -22.47 -11.77
C ARG A 8 18.71 -21.13 -11.50
N PHE A 9 17.43 -21.18 -11.16
CA PHE A 9 16.60 -20.05 -10.79
C PHE A 9 17.09 -19.44 -9.46
N GLY A 10 17.25 -18.10 -9.46
CA GLY A 10 17.70 -17.34 -8.28
C GLY A 10 19.08 -17.71 -7.74
N GLY A 11 19.85 -18.55 -8.43
CA GLY A 11 21.15 -19.05 -7.94
C GLY A 11 21.07 -20.21 -6.94
N PHE A 12 19.88 -20.71 -6.61
CA PHE A 12 19.72 -21.77 -5.60
C PHE A 12 18.69 -22.86 -5.94
N HIS A 13 17.80 -22.65 -6.92
CA HIS A 13 16.78 -23.62 -7.29
C HIS A 13 17.02 -24.16 -8.71
N GLU A 14 17.30 -25.45 -8.83
CA GLU A 14 17.49 -26.08 -10.14
C GLU A 14 16.20 -26.73 -10.64
N ALA A 15 15.78 -26.34 -11.83
CA ALA A 15 14.61 -26.90 -12.51
C ALA A 15 14.81 -26.89 -14.02
N ASP A 16 13.97 -27.65 -14.72
CA ASP A 16 13.95 -27.66 -16.17
C ASP A 16 13.28 -26.38 -16.68
N ALA A 17 13.91 -25.77 -17.67
CA ALA A 17 13.47 -24.51 -18.25
C ALA A 17 13.50 -24.59 -19.78
N VAL A 18 12.72 -23.72 -20.39
CA VAL A 18 12.73 -23.49 -21.84
C VAL A 18 12.97 -22.02 -22.10
N ARG A 19 13.55 -21.72 -23.27
CA ARG A 19 13.56 -20.36 -23.78
C ARG A 19 12.30 -20.14 -24.60
N ARG A 20 11.35 -19.38 -24.07
CA ARG A 20 10.05 -19.18 -24.70
C ARG A 20 10.14 -18.06 -25.72
N PRO A 21 9.83 -18.28 -27.02
CA PRO A 21 9.73 -17.18 -27.97
C PRO A 21 8.49 -16.31 -27.70
N ASN A 22 8.58 -15.04 -28.06
CA ASN A 22 7.47 -14.08 -27.98
C ASN A 22 6.51 -14.22 -29.18
N PRO A 23 5.31 -13.61 -29.13
CA PRO A 23 4.32 -13.69 -30.21
C PRO A 23 4.84 -13.20 -31.57
N ASP A 24 5.80 -12.27 -31.56
CA ASP A 24 6.46 -11.69 -32.73
C ASP A 24 7.66 -12.53 -33.24
N GLY A 25 7.95 -13.66 -32.58
CA GLY A 25 9.10 -14.52 -32.89
C GLY A 25 10.42 -14.06 -32.27
N SER A 26 10.46 -12.93 -31.54
CA SER A 26 11.65 -12.51 -30.83
C SER A 26 12.02 -13.49 -29.70
N PRO A 27 13.31 -13.58 -29.32
CA PRO A 27 13.71 -14.41 -28.19
C PRO A 27 13.08 -13.88 -26.90
N GLY A 28 12.33 -14.71 -26.18
CA GLY A 28 11.75 -14.32 -24.90
C GLY A 28 12.48 -14.91 -23.69
N ALA A 29 11.80 -14.78 -22.55
CA ALA A 29 12.31 -15.13 -21.23
C ALA A 29 12.74 -16.59 -21.05
N ILE A 30 13.54 -16.82 -20.01
CA ILE A 30 13.74 -18.15 -19.44
C ILE A 30 12.50 -18.48 -18.60
N VAL A 31 11.82 -19.59 -18.93
CA VAL A 31 10.56 -19.99 -18.31
C VAL A 31 10.68 -21.42 -17.80
N GLY A 32 10.35 -21.66 -16.53
CA GLY A 32 10.28 -23.01 -15.96
C GLY A 32 9.23 -23.87 -16.67
N CYS A 33 9.52 -25.14 -16.91
CA CYS A 33 8.66 -26.02 -17.72
C CYS A 33 7.22 -26.22 -17.18
N SER A 34 7.01 -26.05 -15.88
CA SER A 34 5.67 -26.13 -15.27
C SER A 34 4.92 -24.79 -15.21
N ALA A 35 5.54 -23.69 -15.64
CA ALA A 35 4.87 -22.40 -15.73
C ALA A 35 3.88 -22.38 -16.90
N ARG A 36 2.73 -21.72 -16.71
CA ARG A 36 1.69 -21.57 -17.74
C ARG A 36 1.69 -20.12 -18.23
N VAL A 37 2.08 -19.91 -19.48
CA VAL A 37 2.17 -18.57 -20.07
C VAL A 37 1.23 -18.44 -21.25
N HIS A 38 0.30 -17.48 -21.20
CA HIS A 38 -0.64 -17.24 -22.29
C HIS A 38 0.09 -16.90 -23.60
N PRO A 39 -0.33 -17.43 -24.77
CA PRO A 39 0.35 -17.21 -26.05
C PRO A 39 0.61 -15.76 -26.41
N THR A 40 -0.23 -14.82 -25.99
CA THR A 40 -0.10 -13.38 -26.30
C THR A 40 0.81 -12.61 -25.34
N ALA A 41 1.24 -13.21 -24.23
CA ALA A 41 2.14 -12.56 -23.28
C ALA A 41 3.52 -12.32 -23.91
N TYR A 42 4.05 -11.11 -23.69
CA TYR A 42 5.36 -10.67 -24.13
C TYR A 42 6.34 -10.64 -22.95
N LEU A 43 7.40 -11.44 -23.03
CA LEU A 43 8.39 -11.56 -21.95
C LEU A 43 9.77 -11.25 -22.52
N ASP A 44 10.44 -10.23 -21.98
CA ASP A 44 11.79 -9.87 -22.39
C ASP A 44 12.78 -11.04 -22.27
N ALA A 45 13.76 -11.10 -23.17
CA ALA A 45 14.81 -12.11 -23.24
C ALA A 45 15.61 -12.33 -21.94
N ARG A 46 15.67 -11.30 -21.08
CA ARG A 46 16.39 -11.28 -19.80
C ARG A 46 15.46 -11.47 -18.59
N ALA A 47 14.15 -11.52 -18.80
CA ALA A 47 13.22 -11.84 -17.73
C ALA A 47 13.29 -13.33 -17.37
N THR A 48 12.95 -13.64 -16.12
CA THR A 48 12.93 -15.01 -15.59
C THR A 48 11.56 -15.30 -14.98
N VAL A 49 10.94 -16.39 -15.42
CA VAL A 49 9.65 -16.87 -14.90
C VAL A 49 9.86 -18.24 -14.27
N TRP A 50 9.62 -18.33 -12.96
CA TRP A 50 9.85 -19.53 -12.20
C TRP A 50 8.82 -20.64 -12.51
N PRO A 51 9.19 -21.90 -12.28
CA PRO A 51 8.25 -23.03 -12.34
C PRO A 51 6.96 -22.76 -11.54
N GLY A 52 5.82 -23.15 -12.09
CA GLY A 52 4.50 -23.01 -11.46
C GLY A 52 3.85 -21.62 -11.58
N ALA A 53 4.57 -20.61 -12.09
CA ALA A 53 3.97 -19.31 -12.37
C ALA A 53 2.85 -19.39 -13.41
N VAL A 54 1.85 -18.53 -13.29
CA VAL A 54 0.75 -18.40 -14.26
C VAL A 54 0.72 -16.97 -14.78
N ILE A 55 0.89 -16.81 -16.09
CA ILE A 55 0.94 -15.53 -16.78
C ILE A 55 -0.26 -15.40 -17.72
N GLY A 56 -1.11 -14.41 -17.46
CA GLY A 56 -2.31 -14.08 -18.22
C GLY A 56 -2.06 -13.55 -19.63
N ALA A 57 -3.16 -13.31 -20.34
CA ALA A 57 -3.15 -12.75 -21.68
C ALA A 57 -2.62 -11.31 -21.69
N ASP A 58 -1.89 -10.95 -22.74
CA ASP A 58 -1.43 -9.58 -23.02
C ASP A 58 -0.58 -8.96 -21.89
N VAL A 59 -0.02 -9.80 -21.03
CA VAL A 59 0.95 -9.40 -20.00
C VAL A 59 2.26 -9.00 -20.67
N ILE A 60 2.84 -7.90 -20.21
CA ILE A 60 4.16 -7.42 -20.66
C ILE A 60 5.13 -7.48 -19.47
N VAL A 61 6.23 -8.22 -19.63
CA VAL A 61 7.31 -8.32 -18.65
C VAL A 61 8.60 -7.82 -19.28
N ASN A 62 9.16 -6.75 -18.72
CA ASN A 62 10.38 -6.13 -19.20
C ASN A 62 11.65 -6.80 -18.66
N ASP A 63 12.82 -6.32 -19.11
CA ASP A 63 14.13 -6.86 -18.83
C ASP A 63 14.45 -7.00 -17.34
N GLU A 64 15.17 -8.07 -17.00
CA GLU A 64 15.62 -8.38 -15.64
C GLU A 64 14.50 -8.57 -14.59
N ALA A 65 13.23 -8.55 -15.01
CA ALA A 65 12.13 -8.86 -14.10
C ALA A 65 12.15 -10.35 -13.72
N CYS A 66 11.91 -10.63 -12.44
CA CYS A 66 11.91 -11.98 -11.89
C CYS A 66 10.54 -12.28 -11.28
N LEU A 67 9.86 -13.28 -11.84
CA LEU A 67 8.54 -13.72 -11.38
C LEU A 67 8.69 -15.08 -10.70
N GLY A 68 8.47 -15.16 -9.39
CA GLY A 68 8.39 -16.41 -8.63
C GLY A 68 7.18 -17.26 -9.07
N GLU A 69 6.76 -18.20 -8.22
CA GLU A 69 5.51 -18.97 -8.42
C GLU A 69 4.28 -18.06 -8.23
N ALA A 70 4.13 -17.06 -9.09
CA ALA A 70 3.16 -15.99 -8.99
C ALA A 70 2.05 -16.16 -10.03
N VAL A 71 0.89 -15.56 -9.75
CA VAL A 71 -0.23 -15.48 -10.68
C VAL A 71 -0.35 -14.03 -11.14
N ILE A 72 -0.22 -13.80 -12.45
CA ILE A 72 -0.27 -12.48 -13.08
C ILE A 72 -1.52 -12.42 -13.96
N GLY A 73 -2.44 -11.51 -13.64
CA GLY A 73 -3.68 -11.29 -14.38
C GLY A 73 -3.48 -10.63 -15.73
N ASP A 74 -4.49 -10.71 -16.57
CA ASP A 74 -4.47 -10.25 -17.95
C ASP A 74 -4.16 -8.75 -18.07
N GLY A 75 -3.36 -8.39 -19.08
CA GLY A 75 -2.97 -7.01 -19.39
C GLY A 75 -2.09 -6.33 -18.33
N ALA A 76 -1.64 -7.04 -17.30
CA ALA A 76 -0.72 -6.49 -16.32
C ALA A 76 0.65 -6.15 -16.94
N ARG A 77 1.30 -5.12 -16.42
CA ARG A 77 2.61 -4.65 -16.89
C ARG A 77 3.62 -4.73 -15.76
N ILE A 78 4.69 -5.49 -15.97
CA ILE A 78 5.80 -5.64 -15.04
C ILE A 78 7.04 -5.00 -15.67
N ARG A 79 7.53 -3.92 -15.09
CA ARG A 79 8.67 -3.16 -15.61
C ARG A 79 10.00 -3.74 -15.15
N SER A 80 11.07 -3.15 -15.68
CA SER A 80 12.42 -3.66 -15.61
C SER A 80 12.92 -3.84 -14.17
N GLY A 81 13.57 -4.97 -13.91
CA GLY A 81 14.14 -5.30 -12.60
C GLY A 81 13.11 -5.46 -11.47
N ALA A 82 11.81 -5.49 -11.76
CA ALA A 82 10.80 -5.79 -10.75
C ALA A 82 10.89 -7.25 -10.29
N VAL A 83 10.70 -7.49 -8.99
CA VAL A 83 10.76 -8.82 -8.38
C VAL A 83 9.41 -9.14 -7.76
N VAL A 84 8.80 -10.23 -8.22
CA VAL A 84 7.52 -10.73 -7.69
C VAL A 84 7.78 -12.05 -6.97
N GLY A 85 7.47 -12.09 -5.68
CA GLY A 85 7.72 -13.23 -4.80
C GLY A 85 6.82 -14.44 -5.05
N PHE A 86 7.07 -15.51 -4.30
CA PHE A 86 6.37 -16.78 -4.42
C PHE A 86 4.93 -16.68 -3.94
N CYS A 87 4.02 -17.33 -4.67
CA CYS A 87 2.58 -17.32 -4.42
C CYS A 87 1.96 -15.92 -4.37
N ALA A 88 2.64 -14.90 -4.90
CA ALA A 88 2.08 -13.56 -5.04
C ALA A 88 1.02 -13.53 -6.16
N GLY A 89 0.05 -12.63 -6.03
CA GLY A 89 -0.98 -12.41 -7.04
C GLY A 89 -0.96 -10.96 -7.51
N ILE A 90 -0.88 -10.76 -8.81
CA ILE A 90 -0.96 -9.45 -9.47
C ILE A 90 -2.25 -9.43 -10.28
N GLY A 91 -3.13 -8.47 -9.99
CA GLY A 91 -4.44 -8.35 -10.64
C GLY A 91 -4.36 -7.92 -12.10
N GLU A 92 -5.50 -7.98 -12.77
CA GLU A 92 -5.64 -7.57 -14.17
C GLU A 92 -5.28 -6.10 -14.34
N LYS A 93 -4.55 -5.77 -15.42
CA LYS A 93 -4.15 -4.40 -15.77
C LYS A 93 -3.40 -3.64 -14.66
N ALA A 94 -2.86 -4.35 -13.66
CA ALA A 94 -2.00 -3.74 -12.67
C ALA A 94 -0.68 -3.29 -13.30
N GLU A 95 -0.15 -2.17 -12.81
CA GLU A 95 1.11 -1.59 -13.29
C GLU A 95 2.16 -1.65 -12.20
N ILE A 96 3.15 -2.51 -12.38
CA ILE A 96 4.28 -2.69 -11.49
C ILE A 96 5.50 -2.05 -12.15
N GLU A 97 5.94 -0.90 -11.63
CA GLU A 97 7.05 -0.14 -12.19
C GLU A 97 8.44 -0.71 -11.85
N ALA A 98 9.50 -0.02 -12.28
CA ALA A 98 10.84 -0.56 -12.28
C ALA A 98 11.38 -0.76 -10.86
N ARG A 99 12.13 -1.85 -10.67
CA ARG A 99 12.77 -2.20 -9.38
C ARG A 99 11.82 -2.33 -8.19
N VAL A 100 10.51 -2.44 -8.44
CA VAL A 100 9.52 -2.75 -7.41
C VAL A 100 9.77 -4.15 -6.86
N ARG A 101 9.67 -4.29 -5.54
CA ARG A 101 9.77 -5.59 -4.86
C ARG A 101 8.43 -5.95 -4.26
N ILE A 102 7.90 -7.11 -4.63
CA ILE A 102 6.64 -7.65 -4.12
C ILE A 102 6.97 -8.94 -3.40
N GLY A 103 6.75 -8.97 -2.09
CA GLY A 103 7.05 -10.11 -1.26
C GLY A 103 6.11 -11.29 -1.47
N ASP A 104 6.52 -12.45 -0.95
CA ASP A 104 5.75 -13.68 -1.07
C ASP A 104 4.31 -13.54 -0.56
N ARG A 105 3.37 -14.22 -1.22
CA ARG A 105 1.94 -14.23 -0.86
C ARG A 105 1.27 -12.85 -0.86
N ALA A 106 1.94 -11.80 -1.33
CA ALA A 106 1.31 -10.50 -1.49
C ALA A 106 0.21 -10.56 -2.56
N ARG A 107 -0.77 -9.66 -2.45
CA ARG A 107 -1.89 -9.54 -3.39
C ARG A 107 -2.00 -8.10 -3.84
N ILE A 108 -1.85 -7.86 -5.13
CA ILE A 108 -2.05 -6.57 -5.78
C ILE A 108 -3.35 -6.66 -6.57
N GLY A 109 -4.30 -5.77 -6.30
CA GLY A 109 -5.61 -5.75 -6.95
C GLY A 109 -5.57 -5.19 -8.37
N ASP A 110 -6.68 -5.38 -9.08
CA ASP A 110 -6.81 -4.98 -10.48
C ASP A 110 -6.63 -3.47 -10.67
N GLY A 111 -5.90 -3.10 -11.72
CA GLY A 111 -5.61 -1.71 -12.07
C GLY A 111 -4.86 -0.92 -11.00
N ALA A 112 -4.29 -1.57 -9.99
CA ALA A 112 -3.43 -0.90 -9.01
C ALA A 112 -2.10 -0.50 -9.66
N THR A 113 -1.54 0.62 -9.22
CA THR A 113 -0.24 1.12 -9.68
C THR A 113 0.75 1.10 -8.51
N VAL A 114 1.89 0.45 -8.71
CA VAL A 114 3.02 0.43 -7.77
C VAL A 114 4.22 1.04 -8.48
N ARG A 115 4.63 2.22 -8.03
CA ARG A 115 5.65 3.05 -8.66
C ARG A 115 7.06 2.58 -8.33
N ASN A 116 8.05 3.11 -9.08
CA ASN A 116 9.45 2.68 -9.00
C ASN A 116 9.99 2.55 -7.57
N ASP A 117 10.84 1.55 -7.36
CA ASP A 117 11.58 1.33 -6.10
C ASP A 117 10.71 1.07 -4.85
N ALA A 118 9.38 0.98 -5.00
CA ALA A 118 8.50 0.62 -3.90
C ALA A 118 8.72 -0.84 -3.43
N ASP A 119 8.52 -1.06 -2.13
CA ASP A 119 8.65 -2.37 -1.49
C ASP A 119 7.32 -2.76 -0.85
N ILE A 120 6.75 -3.88 -1.30
CA ILE A 120 5.51 -4.45 -0.80
C ILE A 120 5.83 -5.71 -0.01
N GLY A 121 5.65 -5.66 1.30
CA GLY A 121 6.01 -6.75 2.19
C GLY A 121 5.20 -8.03 1.98
N THR A 122 5.78 -9.15 2.43
CA THR A 122 5.16 -10.49 2.41
C THR A 122 3.73 -10.47 2.94
N GLY A 123 2.82 -11.07 2.18
CA GLY A 123 1.40 -11.20 2.54
C GLY A 123 0.64 -9.88 2.65
N ALA A 124 1.22 -8.75 2.22
CA ALA A 124 0.48 -7.49 2.14
C ALA A 124 -0.61 -7.58 1.06
N THR A 125 -1.67 -6.80 1.24
CA THR A 125 -2.78 -6.70 0.27
C THR A 125 -2.95 -5.26 -0.15
N ILE A 126 -2.88 -5.01 -1.45
CA ILE A 126 -3.13 -3.71 -2.09
C ILE A 126 -4.43 -3.85 -2.88
N GLY A 127 -5.43 -3.03 -2.56
CA GLY A 127 -6.74 -3.08 -3.21
C GLY A 127 -6.72 -2.58 -4.66
N SER A 128 -7.79 -2.89 -5.40
CA SER A 128 -7.94 -2.48 -6.79
C SER A 128 -7.86 -0.96 -6.96
N SER A 129 -7.19 -0.53 -8.03
CA SER A 129 -6.96 0.89 -8.38
C SER A 129 -6.28 1.71 -7.27
N ALA A 130 -5.63 1.08 -6.30
CA ALA A 130 -4.80 1.79 -5.33
C ALA A 130 -3.51 2.28 -5.99
N TYR A 131 -2.97 3.38 -5.49
CA TYR A 131 -1.72 3.98 -5.94
C TYR A 131 -0.70 3.92 -4.82
N ILE A 132 0.46 3.32 -5.10
CA ILE A 132 1.61 3.24 -4.19
C ILE A 132 2.76 4.01 -4.83
N GLY A 133 3.18 5.10 -4.18
CA GLY A 133 4.19 6.04 -4.67
C GLY A 133 5.61 5.48 -4.76
N VAL A 134 6.49 6.27 -5.38
CA VAL A 134 7.91 5.95 -5.57
C VAL A 134 8.57 5.79 -4.20
N ASP A 135 9.45 4.79 -4.04
CA ASP A 135 10.14 4.51 -2.77
C ASP A 135 9.21 4.24 -1.56
N ALA A 136 7.91 4.04 -1.77
CA ALA A 136 6.98 3.73 -0.69
C ALA A 136 7.24 2.32 -0.14
N ARG A 137 7.14 2.15 1.18
CA ARG A 137 7.37 0.87 1.86
C ARG A 137 6.11 0.40 2.57
N ILE A 138 5.53 -0.68 2.09
CA ILE A 138 4.34 -1.29 2.67
C ILE A 138 4.75 -2.52 3.47
N GLY A 139 4.49 -2.50 4.77
CA GLY A 139 4.94 -3.55 5.69
C GLY A 139 4.26 -4.91 5.48
N VAL A 140 4.89 -5.94 6.04
CA VAL A 140 4.39 -7.32 6.05
C VAL A 140 2.95 -7.39 6.53
N ARG A 141 2.08 -8.07 5.76
CA ARG A 141 0.64 -8.22 6.06
C ARG A 141 -0.13 -6.92 6.24
N ALA A 142 0.39 -5.78 5.80
CA ALA A 142 -0.38 -4.54 5.74
C ALA A 142 -1.50 -4.65 4.71
N ARG A 143 -2.57 -3.89 4.91
CA ARG A 143 -3.74 -3.87 4.03
C ARG A 143 -3.99 -2.44 3.58
N ILE A 144 -3.89 -2.20 2.29
CA ILE A 144 -4.22 -0.92 1.65
C ILE A 144 -5.51 -1.14 0.85
N GLY A 145 -6.54 -0.36 1.14
CA GLY A 145 -7.85 -0.48 0.51
C GLY A 145 -7.86 -0.02 -0.95
N SER A 146 -8.95 -0.32 -1.65
CA SER A 146 -9.13 0.07 -3.05
C SER A 146 -9.14 1.58 -3.22
N ARG A 147 -8.57 2.09 -4.31
CA ARG A 147 -8.45 3.54 -4.61
C ARG A 147 -7.73 4.36 -3.54
N ALA A 148 -7.08 3.72 -2.57
CA ALA A 148 -6.23 4.42 -1.63
C ALA A 148 -5.00 4.98 -2.35
N PHE A 149 -4.52 6.13 -1.88
CA PHE A 149 -3.33 6.79 -2.39
C PHE A 149 -2.29 6.83 -1.28
N ILE A 150 -1.13 6.24 -1.53
CA ILE A 150 0.04 6.28 -0.65
C ILE A 150 1.11 7.06 -1.40
N GLY A 151 1.51 8.21 -0.87
CA GLY A 151 2.49 9.09 -1.50
C GLY A 151 3.92 8.53 -1.49
N ASP A 152 4.81 9.26 -2.15
CA ASP A 152 6.20 8.89 -2.39
C ASP A 152 6.99 8.88 -1.06
N GLY A 153 7.91 7.93 -0.92
CA GLY A 153 8.75 7.76 0.27
C GLY A 153 7.97 7.44 1.57
N THR A 154 6.66 7.22 1.50
CA THR A 154 5.83 6.92 2.67
C THR A 154 6.04 5.49 3.14
N THR A 155 6.14 5.30 4.46
CA THR A 155 6.25 3.99 5.10
C THR A 155 4.95 3.64 5.82
N ILE A 156 4.35 2.50 5.46
CA ILE A 156 3.22 1.89 6.15
C ILE A 156 3.72 0.67 6.93
N GLY A 157 3.48 0.63 8.22
CA GLY A 157 3.95 -0.43 9.11
C GLY A 157 3.32 -1.79 8.86
N TRP A 158 3.94 -2.86 9.38
CA TRP A 158 3.39 -4.21 9.29
C TRP A 158 2.02 -4.30 9.96
N GLN A 159 1.12 -5.10 9.38
CA GLN A 159 -0.28 -5.25 9.81
C GLN A 159 -1.10 -3.95 9.91
N ALA A 160 -0.60 -2.81 9.42
CA ALA A 160 -1.40 -1.60 9.34
C ALA A 160 -2.54 -1.77 8.33
N MET A 161 -3.65 -1.08 8.55
CA MET A 161 -4.84 -1.14 7.71
C MET A 161 -5.22 0.27 7.28
N ILE A 162 -5.01 0.57 6.01
CA ILE A 162 -5.42 1.81 5.37
C ILE A 162 -6.68 1.52 4.56
N GLY A 163 -7.76 2.23 4.87
CA GLY A 163 -9.06 2.04 4.23
C GLY A 163 -9.06 2.44 2.76
N SER A 164 -10.11 2.04 2.04
CA SER A 164 -10.36 2.49 0.67
C SER A 164 -10.49 4.00 0.61
N ASP A 165 -10.12 4.60 -0.52
CA ASP A 165 -10.21 6.05 -0.78
C ASP A 165 -9.39 6.96 0.16
N VAL A 166 -8.65 6.39 1.12
CA VAL A 166 -7.73 7.15 1.99
C VAL A 166 -6.57 7.68 1.18
N ARG A 167 -6.20 8.94 1.41
CA ARG A 167 -5.02 9.57 0.81
C ARG A 167 -4.00 9.90 1.89
N ILE A 168 -2.84 9.28 1.82
CA ILE A 168 -1.66 9.58 2.62
C ILE A 168 -0.67 10.27 1.68
N GLY A 169 -0.22 11.46 2.05
CA GLY A 169 0.75 12.21 1.24
C GLY A 169 2.14 11.59 1.25
N ASP A 170 3.11 12.36 0.76
CA ASP A 170 4.50 11.92 0.64
C ASP A 170 5.23 11.99 1.99
N HIS A 171 6.22 11.12 2.17
CA HIS A 171 7.13 11.06 3.32
C HIS A 171 6.45 10.87 4.69
N PHE A 172 5.25 10.28 4.71
CA PHE A 172 4.59 9.92 5.96
C PHE A 172 5.14 8.62 6.53
N ARG A 173 5.01 8.46 7.85
CA ARG A 173 5.23 7.18 8.53
C ARG A 173 3.99 6.81 9.31
N ILE A 174 3.31 5.75 8.85
CA ILE A 174 2.24 5.09 9.58
C ILE A 174 2.84 3.88 10.27
N ASP A 175 2.73 3.84 11.60
CA ASP A 175 3.35 2.77 12.36
C ASP A 175 2.59 1.44 12.25
N HIS A 176 3.16 0.41 12.85
CA HIS A 176 2.68 -0.95 12.83
C HIS A 176 1.27 -1.07 13.42
N ARG A 177 0.42 -1.89 12.79
CA ARG A 177 -0.95 -2.19 13.24
C ARG A 177 -1.89 -0.98 13.35
N VAL A 178 -1.47 0.20 12.90
CA VAL A 178 -2.34 1.38 12.83
C VAL A 178 -3.50 1.10 11.87
N ARG A 179 -4.70 1.58 12.21
CA ARG A 179 -5.88 1.48 11.36
C ARG A 179 -6.40 2.88 11.05
N ILE A 180 -6.46 3.22 9.77
CA ILE A 180 -7.05 4.45 9.25
C ILE A 180 -8.23 4.05 8.36
N GLY A 181 -9.45 4.34 8.79
CA GLY A 181 -10.65 4.04 8.03
C GLY A 181 -10.88 5.01 6.86
N ALA A 182 -11.62 4.56 5.84
CA ALA A 182 -12.06 5.37 4.70
C ALA A 182 -12.83 6.65 5.12
N THR A 183 -13.42 6.62 6.30
CA THR A 183 -14.18 7.71 6.90
C THR A 183 -13.45 8.32 8.09
N ASP A 184 -12.13 8.35 8.11
CA ASP A 184 -11.39 9.06 9.16
C ASP A 184 -10.77 10.33 8.55
N TRP A 185 -10.95 11.47 9.23
CA TRP A 185 -10.18 12.67 8.96
C TRP A 185 -9.07 12.75 10.00
N PHE A 186 -7.82 13.00 9.60
CA PHE A 186 -6.74 13.18 10.56
C PHE A 186 -5.81 14.34 10.17
N LEU A 187 -5.17 14.92 11.17
CA LEU A 187 -4.15 15.95 11.02
C LEU A 187 -3.00 15.63 11.99
N VAL A 188 -1.77 15.63 11.48
CA VAL A 188 -0.58 15.51 12.31
C VAL A 188 0.00 16.92 12.49
N VAL A 189 0.17 17.33 13.74
CA VAL A 189 0.62 18.67 14.18
C VAL A 189 1.73 18.50 15.21
N GLY A 190 2.82 19.22 15.07
CA GLY A 190 4.01 19.04 15.89
C GLY A 190 5.08 20.10 15.65
N PRO A 191 6.12 20.15 16.50
CA PRO A 191 6.39 19.23 17.61
C PRO A 191 5.57 19.52 18.89
N TRP A 192 5.27 18.47 19.64
CA TRP A 192 4.56 18.43 20.92
C TRP A 192 5.36 17.56 21.91
N GLY A 193 5.73 18.12 23.07
CA GLY A 193 6.40 17.38 24.14
C GLY A 193 7.89 17.01 23.90
N LYS A 194 8.42 16.10 24.72
CA LYS A 194 9.85 15.73 24.76
C LYS A 194 10.29 15.07 23.43
N GLY A 195 11.46 15.48 22.94
CA GLY A 195 12.11 14.86 21.77
C GLY A 195 11.45 15.17 20.43
N SER A 196 10.77 16.32 20.30
CA SER A 196 10.08 16.73 19.07
C SER A 196 9.02 15.72 18.58
N SER A 197 8.32 15.10 19.53
CA SER A 197 7.23 14.16 19.22
C SER A 197 6.11 14.86 18.45
N TRP A 198 5.34 14.15 17.64
CA TRP A 198 4.21 14.73 16.90
C TRP A 198 2.89 14.35 17.58
N ALA A 199 1.89 15.22 17.48
CA ALA A 199 0.52 14.95 17.87
C ALA A 199 -0.33 14.62 16.64
N THR A 200 -1.10 13.55 16.68
CA THR A 200 -2.01 13.14 15.62
C THR A 200 -3.44 13.28 16.12
N ALA A 201 -4.19 14.21 15.55
CA ALA A 201 -5.62 14.34 15.75
C ALA A 201 -6.36 13.49 14.72
N VAL A 202 -7.32 12.68 15.17
CA VAL A 202 -8.17 11.85 14.29
C VAL A 202 -9.63 12.07 14.66
N GLN A 203 -10.41 12.52 13.69
CA GLN A 203 -11.86 12.51 13.72
C GLN A 203 -12.36 11.24 13.05
N SER A 204 -12.88 10.31 13.84
CA SER A 204 -13.58 9.11 13.37
C SER A 204 -15.07 9.18 13.72
N LYS A 205 -15.82 8.11 13.42
CA LYS A 205 -17.21 7.94 13.88
C LYS A 205 -17.36 7.99 15.40
N ALA A 206 -16.28 7.68 16.15
CA ALA A 206 -16.27 7.69 17.61
C ALA A 206 -15.94 9.08 18.20
N GLY A 207 -15.76 10.11 17.38
CA GLY A 207 -15.39 11.46 17.81
C GLY A 207 -13.91 11.81 17.58
N LEU A 208 -13.55 13.03 17.95
CA LEU A 208 -12.17 13.55 17.86
C LEU A 208 -11.31 12.96 18.98
N HIS A 209 -10.16 12.41 18.62
CA HIS A 209 -9.21 11.83 19.56
C HIS A 209 -7.77 12.07 19.11
N TRP A 210 -6.84 12.01 20.07
CA TRP A 210 -5.45 12.44 19.92
C TRP A 210 -4.47 11.34 20.33
N TRP A 211 -3.36 11.22 19.60
CA TRP A 211 -2.16 10.46 19.98
C TRP A 211 -0.96 11.40 20.02
N ILE A 212 -0.08 11.26 21.02
CA ILE A 212 1.09 12.14 21.18
C ILE A 212 2.34 11.28 21.38
N GLY A 213 3.31 11.39 20.48
CA GLY A 213 4.56 10.63 20.55
C GLY A 213 4.39 9.10 20.46
N ALA A 214 5.46 8.36 20.73
CA ALA A 214 5.56 6.92 20.49
C ALA A 214 4.79 6.03 21.48
N GLY A 215 4.07 6.59 22.45
CA GLY A 215 3.44 5.79 23.52
C GLY A 215 2.35 6.47 24.33
N ALA A 216 1.93 7.70 24.01
CA ALA A 216 0.81 8.28 24.75
C ALA A 216 -0.50 7.65 24.26
N GLY A 217 -1.34 7.26 25.23
CA GLY A 217 -2.63 6.65 24.98
C GLY A 217 -3.54 7.52 24.12
N ARG A 218 -4.67 6.96 23.71
CA ARG A 218 -5.71 7.69 22.99
C ARG A 218 -6.40 8.67 23.95
N PHE A 219 -6.33 9.97 23.70
CA PHE A 219 -7.01 11.00 24.50
C PHE A 219 -8.21 11.59 23.76
N ASP A 220 -9.29 11.91 24.46
CA ASP A 220 -10.25 12.90 23.97
C ASP A 220 -9.75 14.32 24.26
N THR A 221 -10.36 15.31 23.60
CA THR A 221 -9.92 16.71 23.76
C THR A 221 -10.01 17.24 25.20
N PRO A 222 -11.08 16.96 25.98
CA PRO A 222 -11.13 17.37 27.39
C PRO A 222 -10.00 16.78 28.24
N THR A 223 -9.72 15.48 28.08
CA THR A 223 -8.63 14.81 28.81
C THR A 223 -7.29 15.41 28.43
N LEU A 224 -7.06 15.69 27.15
CA LEU A 224 -5.82 16.32 26.70
C LEU A 224 -5.63 17.72 27.29
N LYS A 225 -6.67 18.56 27.28
CA LYS A 225 -6.64 19.91 27.89
C LYS A 225 -6.34 19.83 29.39
N ALA A 226 -6.92 18.87 30.11
CA ALA A 226 -6.66 18.68 31.54
C ALA A 226 -5.21 18.25 31.84
N LEU A 227 -4.62 17.37 31.00
CA LEU A 227 -3.22 16.97 31.13
C LEU A 227 -2.27 18.15 30.87
N LEU A 228 -2.53 18.95 29.84
CA LEU A 228 -1.76 20.16 29.53
C LEU A 228 -1.80 21.15 30.70
N ALA A 229 -2.98 21.43 31.25
CA ALA A 229 -3.12 22.34 32.38
C ALA A 229 -2.40 21.82 33.64
N ARG A 230 -2.40 20.50 33.88
CA ARG A 230 -1.70 19.89 35.02
C ARG A 230 -0.18 19.97 34.88
N ASP A 231 0.35 19.62 33.70
CA ASP A 231 1.79 19.43 33.51
C ASP A 231 2.51 20.70 33.04
N HIS A 232 1.78 21.62 32.40
CA HIS A 232 2.31 22.81 31.75
C HIS A 232 1.49 24.09 32.02
N GLY A 233 0.58 24.07 33.00
CA GLY A 233 -0.31 25.18 33.32
C GLY A 233 0.40 26.53 33.50
N GLY A 234 -0.07 27.56 32.79
CA GLY A 234 0.44 28.92 32.84
C GLY A 234 1.72 29.16 32.04
N THR A 235 2.13 28.22 31.17
CA THR A 235 3.34 28.35 30.34
C THR A 235 3.02 28.66 28.88
N ASP A 236 3.98 29.24 28.14
CA ASP A 236 3.86 29.44 26.69
C ASP A 236 3.62 28.12 25.95
N HIS A 237 4.20 27.01 26.45
CA HIS A 237 3.99 25.69 25.88
C HIS A 237 2.53 25.23 25.96
N GLU A 238 1.84 25.50 27.07
CA GLU A 238 0.39 25.24 27.18
C GLU A 238 -0.38 26.10 26.19
N ALA A 239 -0.07 27.41 26.10
CA ALA A 239 -0.74 28.32 25.19
C ALA A 239 -0.61 27.87 23.72
N ASP A 240 0.59 27.47 23.29
CA ASP A 240 0.85 26.93 21.95
C ASP A 240 0.06 25.64 21.69
N CYS A 241 0.06 24.71 22.65
CA CYS A 241 -0.70 23.46 22.52
C CYS A 241 -2.21 23.71 22.43
N LEU A 242 -2.75 24.64 23.24
CA LEU A 242 -4.16 25.03 23.18
C LEU A 242 -4.52 25.70 21.85
N HIS A 243 -3.61 26.49 21.27
CA HIS A 243 -3.80 27.06 19.94
C HIS A 243 -3.91 25.98 18.86
N VAL A 244 -3.03 24.99 18.90
CA VAL A 244 -3.07 23.85 17.96
C VAL A 244 -4.33 22.99 18.16
N ILE A 245 -4.78 22.78 19.41
CA ILE A 245 -6.06 22.09 19.67
C ILE A 245 -7.21 22.86 19.03
N ARG A 246 -7.25 24.18 19.22
CA ARG A 246 -8.28 25.03 18.61
C ARG A 246 -8.25 24.97 17.09
N MET A 247 -7.07 25.05 16.48
CA MET A 247 -6.89 24.90 15.03
C MET A 247 -7.50 23.59 14.52
N VAL A 248 -7.31 22.47 15.23
CA VAL A 248 -7.89 21.17 14.87
C VAL A 248 -9.40 21.14 15.08
N GLU A 249 -9.88 21.62 16.23
CA GLU A 249 -11.32 21.70 16.54
C GLU A 249 -12.06 22.50 15.47
N ASP A 250 -11.50 23.63 15.05
CA ASP A 250 -12.11 24.53 14.08
C ASP A 250 -11.79 24.18 12.62
N HIS A 251 -11.02 23.11 12.38
CA HIS A 251 -10.56 22.77 11.04
C HIS A 251 -11.76 22.47 10.11
N PRO A 252 -11.95 23.21 8.99
CA PRO A 252 -13.11 23.06 8.13
C PRO A 252 -13.27 21.64 7.57
N GLY A 253 -12.15 20.94 7.31
CA GLY A 253 -12.16 19.55 6.87
C GLY A 253 -12.69 18.58 7.94
N ARG A 254 -12.37 18.82 9.21
CA ARG A 254 -12.86 18.03 10.35
C ARG A 254 -14.35 18.26 10.56
N ILE A 255 -14.79 19.52 10.52
CA ILE A 255 -16.20 19.89 10.70
C ILE A 255 -17.06 19.28 9.58
N ARG A 256 -16.63 19.42 8.31
CA ARG A 256 -17.31 18.79 7.17
C ARG A 256 -17.39 17.27 7.32
N HIS A 257 -16.32 16.65 7.81
CA HIS A 257 -16.28 15.22 8.07
C HIS A 257 -17.27 14.80 9.17
N ALA A 258 -17.24 15.47 10.32
CA ALA A 258 -18.15 15.20 11.44
C ALA A 258 -19.63 15.33 11.02
N ALA A 259 -19.95 16.30 10.15
CA ALA A 259 -21.29 16.48 9.59
C ALA A 259 -21.74 15.33 8.68
N ARG A 260 -20.82 14.68 7.93
CA ARG A 260 -21.15 13.53 7.07
C ARG A 260 -21.57 12.29 7.87
N GLY A 261 -21.09 12.15 9.11
CA GLY A 261 -21.51 11.08 10.02
C GLY A 261 -22.90 11.29 10.65
N ALA A 262 -23.45 12.51 10.59
CA ALA A 262 -24.74 12.88 11.19
C ALA A 262 -25.94 12.73 10.22
N VAL A 263 -25.70 12.49 8.93
CA VAL A 263 -26.78 12.23 7.95
C VAL A 263 -27.27 10.79 8.13
N LYS A 264 -28.29 10.62 8.97
CA LYS A 264 -29.08 9.38 9.11
C LYS A 264 -29.84 9.08 7.81
N ALA A 265 -30.09 7.79 7.58
CA ALA A 265 -30.76 7.13 6.46
C ALA A 265 -31.94 7.89 5.81
N PRO A 266 -32.23 7.68 4.51
CA PRO A 266 -33.42 8.26 3.88
C PRO A 266 -34.66 7.90 4.70
N ASN A 267 -35.35 8.96 5.15
CA ASN A 267 -36.63 8.88 5.82
C ASN A 267 -37.56 7.94 5.07
N GLY A 268 -38.28 7.10 5.82
CA GLY A 268 -39.30 6.22 5.30
C GLY A 268 -40.27 6.97 4.40
N MET A 269 -40.61 6.34 3.27
CA MET A 269 -41.80 6.76 2.53
C MET A 269 -43.03 6.48 3.39
N PRO A 270 -43.95 7.45 3.56
CA PRO A 270 -45.31 7.16 4.01
C PRO A 270 -46.04 6.41 2.89
N GLY A 271 -46.84 5.42 3.28
CA GLY A 271 -47.49 4.49 2.34
C GLY A 271 -48.49 5.12 1.38
N THR A 272 -48.67 4.43 0.26
CA THR A 272 -49.90 3.72 -0.16
C THR A 272 -49.52 2.62 -1.12
#